data_AF-A0A9Q4PY45-F1
#
_entry.id   AF-A0A9Q4PY45-F1
#
_cell.length_a   1.000
_cell.length_b   1.000
_cell.length_c   1.000
_cell.angle_alpha   90.00
_cell.angle_beta   90.00
_cell.angle_gamma   90.00
#
_symmetry.space_group_name_H-M   'P 1'
#
loop_
_entity.id
_entity.type
_entity.pdbx_description
1 polymer ?
#
loop_
_entity_poly.entity_id
_entity_poly.type
_entity_poly.pdbx_seq_one_letter_code
_entity_poly.pdbx_strand_id
1 'polypeptide(L)'
;MSDFEIKYFADKVHVHRWPQESPVWDDSVKKQLDEHINKNPRKKQITVRDNYLKIENFEFGSLKKIGVSVPFFKEECTMILEVGFGELMAHAHITTKSGDYLEVFNKLISWSKSFSKI
;
A
#
# COMPACT_ATOMS: atom_id res chain seq x y z
N MET A 1 -8.52 3.92 21.49
CA MET A 1 -8.85 4.29 20.10
C MET A 1 -9.28 3.00 19.44
N SER A 2 -10.43 2.95 18.78
CA SER A 2 -10.95 1.71 18.18
C SER A 2 -9.91 1.06 17.27
N ASP A 3 -9.78 -0.27 17.34
CA ASP A 3 -8.94 -1.12 16.50
C ASP A 3 -9.38 -1.04 15.02
N PHE A 4 -9.21 0.12 14.40
CA PHE A 4 -9.65 0.38 13.04
C PHE A 4 -8.67 -0.29 12.08
N GLU A 5 -9.06 -1.47 11.61
CA GLU A 5 -8.31 -2.28 10.67
C GLU A 5 -9.11 -2.43 9.37
N ILE A 6 -8.49 -2.07 8.24
CA ILE A 6 -9.03 -2.30 6.91
C ILE A 6 -8.34 -3.51 6.31
N LYS A 7 -9.11 -4.51 5.90
CA LYS A 7 -8.64 -5.67 5.14
C LYS A 7 -9.36 -5.76 3.80
N TYR A 8 -8.61 -5.94 2.73
CA TYR A 8 -9.14 -6.09 1.37
C TYR A 8 -8.13 -6.80 0.46
N PHE A 9 -8.58 -7.21 -0.73
CA PHE A 9 -7.70 -7.77 -1.75
C PHE A 9 -7.38 -6.74 -2.83
N ALA A 10 -6.10 -6.60 -3.18
CA ALA A 10 -5.63 -5.78 -4.28
C ALA A 10 -5.28 -6.64 -5.50
N ASP A 11 -5.70 -6.19 -6.68
CA ASP A 11 -5.44 -6.86 -7.96
C ASP A 11 -4.04 -6.59 -8.49
N LYS A 12 -3.49 -5.41 -8.20
CA LYS A 12 -2.13 -5.05 -8.57
C LYS A 12 -1.44 -4.34 -7.42
N VAL A 13 -0.23 -4.78 -7.13
CA VAL A 13 0.63 -4.13 -6.14
C VAL A 13 2.01 -3.97 -6.75
N HIS A 14 2.58 -2.78 -6.59
CA HIS A 14 3.95 -2.50 -6.98
C HIS A 14 4.65 -1.71 -5.87
N VAL A 15 5.79 -2.21 -5.41
CA VAL A 15 6.60 -1.61 -4.36
C VAL A 15 8.00 -1.41 -4.92
N HIS A 16 8.48 -0.18 -4.87
CA HIS A 16 9.80 0.19 -5.36
C HIS A 16 10.51 1.16 -4.40
N ARG A 17 11.83 1.28 -4.57
CA ARG A 17 12.63 2.24 -3.81
C ARG A 17 12.19 3.67 -4.14
N TRP A 18 12.00 4.46 -3.09
CA TRP A 18 11.77 5.89 -3.16
C TRP A 18 11.94 6.49 -1.75
N PRO A 19 12.37 7.76 -1.57
CA PRO A 19 12.86 8.68 -2.60
C PRO A 19 14.16 8.19 -3.24
N GLN A 20 14.56 8.80 -4.38
CA GLN A 20 15.78 8.39 -5.08
C GLN A 20 17.04 8.49 -4.19
N GLU A 21 17.10 9.43 -3.26
CA GLU A 21 18.25 9.59 -2.34
C GLU A 21 18.24 8.60 -1.15
N SER A 22 17.24 7.72 -1.05
CA SER A 22 17.16 6.74 0.04
C SER A 22 18.18 5.61 -0.14
N PRO A 23 18.52 4.88 0.95
CA PRO A 23 19.42 3.73 0.88
C PRO A 23 19.04 2.76 -0.23
N VAL A 24 20.06 2.31 -0.98
CA VAL A 24 19.88 1.36 -2.07
C VAL A 24 19.44 0.03 -1.48
N TRP A 25 18.35 -0.53 -2.01
CA TRP A 25 17.96 -1.89 -1.66
C TRP A 25 19.00 -2.86 -2.21
N ASP A 26 19.42 -3.82 -1.39
CA ASP A 26 20.21 -4.92 -1.89
C ASP A 26 19.40 -5.78 -2.89
N ASP A 27 20.11 -6.63 -3.62
CA ASP A 27 19.48 -7.45 -4.65
C ASP A 27 18.57 -8.55 -4.07
N SER A 28 18.80 -8.95 -2.81
CA SER A 28 17.95 -9.90 -2.11
C SER A 28 16.56 -9.30 -1.85
N VAL A 29 16.50 -8.08 -1.32
CA VAL A 29 15.26 -7.34 -1.07
C VAL A 29 14.49 -7.11 -2.36
N LYS A 30 15.17 -6.63 -3.42
CA LYS A 30 14.53 -6.43 -4.73
C LYS A 30 13.94 -7.73 -5.26
N LYS A 31 14.71 -8.82 -5.21
CA LYS A 31 14.28 -10.13 -5.70
C LYS A 31 13.07 -10.65 -4.91
N GLN A 32 13.08 -10.55 -3.58
CA GLN A 32 11.97 -10.99 -2.74
C GLN A 32 10.68 -10.23 -3.04
N LEU A 33 10.75 -8.90 -3.12
CA LEU A 33 9.58 -8.06 -3.45
C LEU A 33 9.12 -8.30 -4.89
N ASP A 34 10.04 -8.54 -5.83
CA ASP A 34 9.67 -8.88 -7.20
C ASP A 34 8.93 -10.20 -7.30
N GLU A 35 9.46 -11.25 -6.71
CA GLU A 35 8.90 -12.60 -6.77
C GLU A 35 7.53 -12.70 -6.08
N HIS A 36 7.34 -12.02 -4.95
CA HIS A 36 6.14 -12.17 -4.12
C HIS A 36 5.11 -11.05 -4.34
N ILE A 37 5.54 -9.85 -4.70
CA ILE A 37 4.67 -8.69 -4.85
C ILE A 37 4.61 -8.22 -6.31
N ASN A 38 5.69 -7.68 -6.86
CA ASN A 38 5.64 -6.87 -8.09
C ASN A 38 5.33 -7.69 -9.35
N LYS A 39 5.92 -8.88 -9.48
CA LYS A 39 5.77 -9.77 -10.65
C LYS A 39 4.81 -10.91 -10.39
N ASN A 40 4.35 -11.08 -9.16
CA ASN A 40 3.32 -12.04 -8.83
C ASN A 40 1.97 -11.53 -9.40
N PRO A 41 1.19 -12.32 -10.16
CA PRO A 41 -0.09 -11.88 -10.72
C PRO A 41 -1.29 -12.14 -9.81
N ARG A 42 -1.13 -12.88 -8.71
CA ARG A 42 -2.23 -13.21 -7.79
C ARG A 42 -2.72 -11.95 -7.07
N LYS A 43 -3.97 -11.95 -6.58
CA LYS A 43 -4.43 -10.87 -5.69
C LYS A 43 -3.61 -10.90 -4.40
N LYS A 44 -3.38 -9.73 -3.82
CA LYS A 44 -2.64 -9.56 -2.56
C LYS A 44 -3.60 -9.19 -1.45
N GLN A 45 -3.55 -9.87 -0.31
CA GLN A 45 -4.21 -9.40 0.89
C GLN A 45 -3.49 -8.16 1.42
N ILE A 46 -4.25 -7.08 1.59
CA ILE A 46 -3.80 -5.82 2.16
C ILE A 46 -4.43 -5.67 3.54
N THR A 47 -3.61 -5.28 4.52
CA THR A 47 -4.10 -4.87 5.84
C THR A 47 -3.56 -3.48 6.15
N VAL A 48 -4.44 -2.56 6.53
CA VAL A 48 -4.09 -1.20 6.92
C VAL A 48 -4.61 -0.95 8.33
N ARG A 49 -3.74 -0.47 9.22
CA ARG A 49 -4.09 -0.12 10.59
C ARG A 49 -3.16 0.98 11.10
N ASP A 50 -3.69 2.04 11.72
CA ASP A 50 -2.90 3.15 12.26
C ASP A 50 -1.82 3.66 11.27
N ASN A 51 -0.55 3.49 11.64
CA ASN A 51 0.65 3.82 10.86
C ASN A 51 1.35 2.58 10.26
N TYR A 52 0.57 1.55 9.95
CA TYR A 52 1.04 0.24 9.51
C TYR A 52 0.30 -0.23 8.25
N LEU A 53 1.08 -0.79 7.32
CA LEU A 53 0.61 -1.45 6.12
C LEU A 53 1.21 -2.86 6.08
N LYS A 54 0.38 -3.86 5.78
CA LYS A 54 0.80 -5.22 5.45
C LYS A 54 0.37 -5.56 4.05
N ILE A 55 1.31 -6.10 3.26
CA ILE A 55 1.04 -6.67 1.95
C ILE A 55 1.45 -8.14 2.04
N GLU A 56 0.48 -9.05 2.06
CA GLU A 56 0.73 -10.48 2.34
C GLU A 56 1.50 -10.68 3.65
N ASN A 57 2.76 -11.11 3.57
CA ASN A 57 3.65 -11.34 4.70
C ASN A 57 4.67 -10.21 4.90
N PHE A 58 4.64 -9.17 4.07
CA PHE A 58 5.56 -8.03 4.14
C PHE A 58 4.96 -6.90 4.96
N GLU A 59 5.72 -6.46 5.95
CA GLU A 59 5.30 -5.44 6.90
C GLU A 59 5.98 -4.11 6.59
N PHE A 60 5.18 -3.06 6.54
CA PHE A 60 5.60 -1.70 6.27
C PHE A 60 5.11 -0.80 7.41
N GLY A 61 6.01 0.04 7.92
CA GLY A 61 5.74 0.97 9.01
C GLY A 61 5.99 2.41 8.56
N SER A 62 5.84 3.36 9.49
CA SER A 62 6.22 4.77 9.27
C SER A 62 5.64 5.34 7.96
N LEU A 63 4.34 5.15 7.75
CA LEU A 63 3.62 5.64 6.58
C LEU A 63 3.76 7.16 6.48
N LYS A 64 3.94 7.63 5.25
CA LYS A 64 4.09 9.03 4.87
C LYS A 64 3.37 9.24 3.55
N LYS A 65 2.88 10.47 3.33
CA LYS A 65 2.26 10.92 2.07
C LYS A 65 1.30 9.90 1.45
N ILE A 66 0.13 9.74 2.07
CA ILE A 66 -0.90 8.82 1.60
C ILE A 66 -1.78 9.54 0.57
N GLY A 67 -1.82 9.00 -0.65
CA GLY A 67 -2.76 9.39 -1.70
C GLY A 67 -3.73 8.25 -1.99
N VAL A 68 -5.03 8.56 -2.05
CA VAL A 68 -6.08 7.60 -2.43
C VAL A 68 -6.91 8.23 -3.54
N SER A 69 -7.11 7.52 -4.63
CA SER A 69 -7.83 8.02 -5.81
C SER A 69 -8.69 6.96 -6.47
N VAL A 70 -9.73 7.44 -7.17
CA VAL A 70 -10.56 6.66 -8.10
C VAL A 70 -10.45 7.34 -9.46
N PRO A 71 -9.97 6.66 -10.51
CA PRO A 71 -9.95 7.22 -11.85
C PRO A 71 -11.37 7.36 -12.41
N PHE A 72 -11.66 8.47 -13.10
CA PHE A 72 -13.01 8.78 -13.61
C PHE A 72 -13.64 7.71 -14.53
N PHE A 73 -12.83 6.92 -15.25
CA PHE A 73 -13.30 5.99 -16.28
C PHE A 73 -13.03 4.52 -15.93
N LYS A 74 -12.70 4.24 -14.66
CA LYS A 74 -12.36 2.88 -14.24
C LYS A 74 -13.02 2.58 -12.90
N GLU A 75 -13.56 1.38 -12.80
CA GLU A 75 -14.06 0.80 -11.55
C GLU A 75 -12.89 0.27 -10.72
N GLU A 76 -11.99 1.19 -10.33
CA GLU A 76 -10.80 0.87 -9.54
C GLU A 76 -10.51 1.94 -8.48
N CYS A 77 -9.98 1.50 -7.34
CA CYS A 77 -9.41 2.37 -6.32
C CYS A 77 -7.90 2.15 -6.29
N THR A 78 -7.12 3.24 -6.27
CA THR A 78 -5.66 3.18 -6.13
C THR A 78 -5.21 3.93 -4.88
N MET A 79 -4.43 3.25 -4.05
CA MET A 79 -3.70 3.83 -2.93
C MET A 79 -2.22 3.90 -3.27
N ILE A 80 -1.62 5.06 -3.04
CA ILE A 80 -0.20 5.33 -3.25
C ILE A 80 0.34 5.92 -1.96
N LEU A 81 1.47 5.44 -1.47
CA LEU A 81 2.05 5.92 -0.22
C LEU A 81 3.55 5.67 -0.13
N GLU A 82 4.24 6.59 0.56
CA GLU A 82 5.63 6.44 0.98
C GLU A 82 5.66 5.71 2.33
N VAL A 83 6.47 4.68 2.49
CA VAL A 83 6.45 3.82 3.69
C VAL A 83 7.86 3.37 4.05
N GLY A 84 8.09 3.11 5.33
CA GLY A 84 9.28 2.42 5.81
C GLY A 84 9.17 0.92 5.61
N PHE A 85 10.28 0.27 5.26
CA PHE A 85 10.44 -1.18 5.13
C PHE A 85 11.73 -1.61 5.83
N GLY A 86 11.63 -1.97 7.11
CA GLY A 86 12.81 -2.09 7.98
C GLY A 86 13.55 -0.75 8.08
N GLU A 87 14.86 -0.74 7.77
CA GLU A 87 15.68 0.47 7.69
C GLU A 87 15.61 1.17 6.32
N LEU A 88 14.83 0.63 5.37
CA LEU A 88 14.70 1.13 4.01
C LEU A 88 13.44 1.98 3.85
N MET A 89 13.41 2.74 2.75
CA MET A 89 12.23 3.51 2.32
C MET A 89 11.68 2.91 1.02
N ALA A 90 10.36 2.84 0.94
CA ALA A 90 9.60 2.28 -0.16
C ALA A 90 8.46 3.20 -0.58
N HIS A 91 8.03 3.04 -1.82
CA HIS A 91 6.82 3.62 -2.35
C HIS A 91 5.96 2.51 -2.92
N ALA A 92 4.75 2.39 -2.39
CA ALA A 92 3.81 1.34 -2.73
C ALA A 92 2.65 1.91 -3.54
N HIS A 93 2.32 1.22 -4.63
CA HIS A 93 1.15 1.46 -5.47
C HIS A 93 0.26 0.23 -5.36
N ILE A 94 -0.95 0.41 -4.82
CA ILE A 94 -1.90 -0.66 -4.55
C ILE A 94 -3.20 -0.34 -5.27
N THR A 95 -3.54 -1.14 -6.29
CA THR A 95 -4.75 -0.96 -7.10
C THR A 95 -5.71 -2.12 -6.86
N THR A 96 -6.97 -1.77 -6.58
CA THR A 96 -8.08 -2.70 -6.39
C THR A 96 -9.11 -2.47 -7.48
N LYS A 97 -9.42 -3.52 -8.23
CA LYS A 97 -10.40 -3.59 -9.32
C LYS A 97 -11.44 -4.63 -8.92
N SER A 98 -12.36 -4.22 -8.06
CA SER A 98 -13.35 -5.12 -7.47
C SER A 98 -14.72 -4.47 -7.47
N GLY A 99 -15.78 -5.28 -7.38
CA GLY A 99 -17.14 -4.74 -7.30
C GLY A 99 -17.35 -3.85 -6.05
N ASP A 100 -16.53 -4.03 -5.02
CA ASP A 100 -16.52 -3.25 -3.78
C ASP A 100 -15.45 -2.12 -3.77
N TYR A 101 -14.90 -1.72 -4.93
CA TYR A 101 -13.83 -0.70 -4.96
C TYR A 101 -14.22 0.63 -4.29
N LEU A 102 -15.49 1.04 -4.39
CA LEU A 102 -16.00 2.26 -3.73
C LEU A 102 -16.02 2.10 -2.21
N GLU A 103 -16.34 0.92 -1.69
CA GLU A 103 -16.31 0.65 -0.25
C GLU A 103 -14.87 0.72 0.26
N VAL A 104 -13.94 0.07 -0.46
CA VAL A 104 -12.50 0.13 -0.15
C VAL A 104 -12.01 1.58 -0.20
N PHE A 105 -12.35 2.33 -1.24
CA PHE A 105 -12.01 3.75 -1.37
C PHE A 105 -12.51 4.57 -0.18
N ASN A 106 -13.78 4.44 0.19
CA ASN A 106 -14.36 5.19 1.30
C ASN A 106 -13.67 4.88 2.64
N LYS A 107 -13.36 3.60 2.89
CA LYS A 107 -12.60 3.18 4.08
C LYS A 107 -11.21 3.80 4.08
N LEU A 108 -10.48 3.71 2.97
CA LEU A 108 -9.12 4.24 2.83
C LEU A 108 -9.06 5.78 2.93
N ILE A 109 -10.05 6.50 2.38
CA ILE A 109 -10.16 7.96 2.52
C ILE A 109 -10.45 8.37 3.96
N SER A 110 -11.33 7.65 4.65
CA SER A 110 -11.64 7.91 6.06
C SER A 110 -10.38 7.75 6.91
N TRP A 111 -9.64 6.67 6.68
CA TRP A 111 -8.36 6.40 7.33
C TRP A 111 -7.27 7.42 6.98
N SER A 112 -7.07 7.78 5.72
CA SER A 112 -6.02 8.73 5.34
C SER A 112 -6.26 10.12 5.92
N LYS A 113 -7.53 10.52 6.08
CA LYS A 113 -7.92 11.76 6.75
C LYS A 113 -7.68 11.73 8.25
N SER A 114 -7.79 10.59 8.92
CA SER A 114 -7.43 10.49 10.34
C SER A 114 -5.91 10.60 10.53
N PHE A 115 -5.13 10.11 9.57
CA PHE A 115 -3.67 10.25 9.57
C PHE A 115 -3.21 11.71 9.43
N SER A 116 -3.89 12.51 8.62
CA SER A 116 -3.54 13.93 8.41
C SER A 116 -3.88 14.85 9.60
N LYS A 117 -4.52 14.32 10.66
CA LYS A 117 -4.82 15.06 11.89
C LYS A 117 -3.75 14.89 12.98
N ILE A 118 -2.75 14.05 12.74
CA ILE A 118 -1.62 13.75 13.63
C ILE A 118 -0.41 14.55 13.16
#